data_AF-A0A2I0T0N9-F1
#
_entry.id   AF-A0A2I0T0N9-F1
#
_cell.length_a   1.000
_cell.length_b   1.000
_cell.length_c   1.000
_cell.angle_alpha   90.00
_cell.angle_beta   90.00
_cell.angle_gamma   90.00
#
_symmetry.space_group_name_H-M   'P 1'
#
loop_
_entity.id
_entity.type
_entity.pdbx_description
1 polymer ?
#
loop_
_entity_poly.entity_id
_entity_poly.type
_entity_poly.pdbx_seq_one_letter_code
_entity_poly.pdbx_strand_id
1 'polypeptide(L)'
;MLDRLLELEARWQYGVGVSAFSPGFVVLSDWNDGRLNITYPMLFKLTNKNSDRMTHCGVLEFVADEGICYLPHWMMQNLLLEEGGLVQVESVNLQVATYSKFQPQSPDFLDITNPKAVLENALRNFACLTTGDVIAINYNEKVQYATPVCASFGWIPSI
;
A
#
# COMPACT_ATOMS: atom_id res chain seq x y z
N MET A 1 20.46 -8.00 13.38
CA MET A 1 19.89 -6.71 12.96
C MET A 1 20.23 -6.58 11.49
N LEU A 2 19.42 -7.22 10.64
CA LEU A 2 19.62 -7.20 9.20
C LEU A 2 18.38 -6.52 8.63
N ASP A 3 18.54 -5.27 8.23
CA ASP A 3 17.69 -4.62 7.25
C ASP A 3 17.84 -5.42 5.95
N ARG A 4 17.15 -6.55 5.85
CA ARG A 4 17.12 -7.35 4.63
C ARG A 4 16.34 -6.54 3.62
N LEU A 5 17.05 -6.08 2.62
CA LEU A 5 16.51 -5.45 1.44
C LEU A 5 16.38 -6.58 0.42
N LEU A 6 15.15 -6.97 0.10
CA LEU A 6 14.87 -7.99 -0.91
C LEU A 6 14.51 -7.31 -2.22
N GLU A 7 15.00 -7.83 -3.33
CA GLU A 7 14.52 -7.43 -4.66
C GLU A 7 13.58 -8.52 -5.14
N LEU A 8 12.30 -8.18 -5.27
CA LEU A 8 11.24 -9.10 -5.68
C LEU A 8 10.68 -8.66 -7.03
N GLU A 9 10.22 -9.62 -7.81
CA GLU A 9 9.52 -9.39 -9.06
C GLU A 9 8.06 -9.02 -8.75
N ALA A 10 7.67 -7.79 -9.09
CA ALA A 10 6.30 -7.31 -8.96
C ALA A 10 5.42 -7.93 -10.03
N ARG A 11 4.46 -8.73 -9.61
CA ARG A 11 3.42 -9.28 -10.47
C ARG A 11 2.05 -8.77 -10.09
N TRP A 12 1.23 -8.64 -11.11
CA TRP A 12 -0.15 -8.26 -10.91
C TRP A 12 -0.93 -9.42 -10.29
N GLN A 13 -1.75 -9.12 -9.29
CA GLN A 13 -2.45 -10.14 -8.51
C GLN A 13 -3.59 -10.86 -9.30
N TYR A 14 -3.78 -10.54 -10.59
CA TYR A 14 -4.85 -11.10 -11.40
C TYR A 14 -4.53 -12.55 -11.81
N GLY A 15 -4.92 -13.52 -10.98
CA GLY A 15 -4.72 -14.95 -11.27
C GLY A 15 -4.66 -15.86 -10.04
N VAL A 16 -4.42 -15.30 -8.86
CA VAL A 16 -4.59 -16.02 -7.60
C VAL A 16 -6.07 -15.99 -7.23
N GLY A 17 -6.72 -17.14 -7.06
CA GLY A 17 -8.17 -17.30 -6.81
C GLY A 17 -8.67 -16.76 -5.46
N VAL A 18 -8.11 -15.64 -5.01
CA VAL A 18 -8.40 -14.96 -3.76
C VAL A 18 -9.40 -13.85 -4.04
N SER A 19 -10.67 -14.22 -3.92
CA SER A 19 -11.79 -13.29 -3.95
C SER A 19 -11.66 -12.29 -2.80
N ALA A 20 -11.62 -10.99 -3.13
CA ALA A 20 -11.63 -9.85 -2.22
C ALA A 20 -10.30 -9.60 -1.47
N PHE A 21 -9.42 -8.82 -2.09
CA PHE A 21 -8.32 -8.18 -1.37
C PHE A 21 -8.53 -6.68 -1.20
N SER A 22 -8.39 -6.26 0.06
CA SER A 22 -8.33 -4.86 0.48
C SER A 22 -7.21 -4.16 -0.28
N PRO A 23 -7.46 -2.98 -0.88
CA PRO A 23 -6.51 -2.32 -1.76
C PRO A 23 -5.16 -2.03 -1.09
N GLY A 24 -5.09 -1.93 0.23
CA GLY A 24 -3.87 -1.57 0.98
C GLY A 24 -2.92 -2.70 1.36
N PHE A 25 -3.17 -3.96 0.95
CA PHE A 25 -2.33 -5.09 1.33
C PHE A 25 -1.68 -5.78 0.14
N VAL A 26 -0.46 -6.30 0.37
CA VAL A 26 0.33 -7.02 -0.63
C VAL A 26 0.64 -8.44 -0.16
N VAL A 27 0.93 -9.34 -1.11
CA VAL A 27 1.39 -10.70 -0.81
C VAL A 27 2.86 -10.79 -1.18
N LEU A 28 3.69 -11.20 -0.22
CA LEU A 28 5.14 -11.30 -0.41
C LEU A 28 5.57 -12.75 -0.47
N SER A 29 6.71 -13.01 -1.09
CA SER A 29 7.37 -14.31 -1.01
C SER A 29 7.90 -14.53 0.41
N ASP A 30 8.12 -15.79 0.78
CA ASP A 30 8.49 -16.19 2.14
C ASP A 30 9.57 -15.27 2.75
N TRP A 31 9.16 -14.47 3.74
CA TRP A 31 10.04 -13.62 4.56
C TRP A 31 10.42 -14.34 5.87
N ASN A 32 9.92 -15.56 6.09
CA ASN A 32 10.04 -16.30 7.33
C ASN A 32 11.41 -16.98 7.45
N ASP A 33 12.46 -16.19 7.71
CA ASP A 33 13.56 -16.74 8.49
C ASP A 33 13.01 -16.87 9.92
N GLY A 34 12.81 -18.10 10.42
CA GLY A 34 12.19 -18.45 11.72
C GLY A 34 12.87 -17.89 12.99
N ARG A 35 13.64 -16.81 12.82
CA ARG A 35 14.37 -16.00 13.79
C ARG A 35 13.86 -14.55 13.86
N LEU A 36 12.96 -14.14 12.96
CA LEU A 36 12.39 -12.81 13.00
C LEU A 36 11.30 -12.75 14.07
N ASN A 37 11.47 -11.86 15.05
CA ASN A 37 10.45 -11.55 16.04
C ASN A 37 9.33 -10.77 15.34
N ILE A 38 8.43 -11.49 14.66
CA ILE A 38 7.33 -10.92 13.89
C ILE A 38 6.41 -10.17 14.86
N THR A 39 6.49 -8.84 14.82
CA THR A 39 5.64 -7.96 15.61
C THR A 39 4.69 -7.25 14.67
N TYR A 40 3.40 -7.47 14.84
CA TYR A 40 2.38 -6.80 14.05
C TYR A 40 2.18 -5.35 14.52
N PRO A 41 1.87 -4.41 13.61
CA PRO A 41 1.70 -4.58 12.16
C PRO A 41 3.03 -4.67 11.40
N MET A 42 3.11 -5.60 10.43
CA MET A 42 4.27 -5.71 9.54
C MET A 42 4.10 -4.77 8.34
N LEU A 43 4.96 -3.77 8.27
CA LEU A 43 4.94 -2.77 7.22
C LEU A 43 6.20 -2.91 6.37
N PHE A 44 6.02 -2.67 5.07
CA PHE A 44 7.08 -2.76 4.09
C PHE A 44 7.10 -1.51 3.24
N LYS A 45 8.32 -1.09 2.90
CA LYS A 45 8.59 -0.03 1.95
C LYS A 45 8.98 -0.67 0.63
N LEU A 46 8.20 -0.37 -0.40
CA LEU A 46 8.45 -0.74 -1.78
C LEU A 46 9.13 0.43 -2.48
N THR A 47 10.28 0.22 -3.09
CA THR A 47 11.03 1.24 -3.84
C THR A 47 11.31 0.73 -5.25
N ASN A 48 10.89 1.49 -6.25
CA ASN A 48 11.22 1.22 -7.64
C ASN A 48 12.47 2.02 -8.02
N LYS A 49 13.59 1.34 -8.26
CA LYS A 49 14.86 1.97 -8.67
C LYS A 49 14.80 2.63 -10.05
N ASN A 50 13.90 2.18 -10.93
CA ASN A 50 13.80 2.72 -12.29
C ASN A 50 13.10 4.08 -12.32
N SER A 51 12.11 4.30 -11.45
CA SER A 51 11.31 5.51 -11.41
C SER A 51 11.58 6.41 -10.20
N ASP A 52 12.50 6.00 -9.31
CA ASP A 52 12.80 6.64 -8.02
C ASP A 52 11.55 6.88 -7.15
N ARG A 53 10.53 6.03 -7.33
CA ARG A 53 9.29 6.10 -6.56
C ARG A 53 9.31 5.10 -5.42
N MET A 54 8.71 5.49 -4.31
CA MET A 54 8.52 4.63 -3.16
C MET A 54 7.09 4.69 -2.65
N THR A 55 6.60 3.56 -2.16
CA THR A 55 5.30 3.45 -1.49
C THR A 55 5.44 2.53 -0.27
N HIS A 56 4.52 2.66 0.67
CA HIS A 56 4.47 1.83 1.87
C HIS A 56 3.22 0.98 1.84
N CYS A 57 3.37 -0.29 2.18
CA CYS A 57 2.28 -1.26 2.14
C CYS A 57 2.32 -2.18 3.37
N GLY A 58 1.15 -2.66 3.76
CA GLY A 58 1.05 -3.76 4.70
C GLY A 58 1.16 -5.09 3.97
N VAL A 59 1.78 -6.08 4.60
CA VAL A 59 1.67 -7.47 4.12
C VAL A 59 0.36 -8.08 4.63
N LEU A 60 -0.30 -8.85 3.78
CA LEU A 60 -1.39 -9.71 4.24
C LEU A 60 -0.85 -11.10 4.61
N GLU A 61 -0.25 -11.78 3.65
CA GLU A 61 0.24 -13.15 3.78
C GLU A 61 1.54 -13.33 3.00
N PHE A 62 2.33 -14.31 3.42
CA PHE A 62 3.59 -14.70 2.77
C PHE A 62 3.39 -15.99 1.97
N VAL A 63 2.52 -15.94 0.95
CA VAL A 63 2.16 -17.10 0.12
C VAL A 63 2.58 -16.94 -1.34
N ALA A 64 3.34 -15.90 -1.68
CA ALA A 64 3.86 -15.74 -3.03
C ALA A 64 5.04 -16.69 -3.30
N ASP A 65 5.24 -17.02 -4.57
CA ASP A 65 6.39 -17.82 -5.01
C ASP A 65 7.70 -17.11 -4.66
N GLU A 66 8.76 -17.88 -4.45
CA GLU A 66 10.08 -17.35 -4.08
C GLU A 66 10.56 -16.29 -5.08
N GLY A 67 10.87 -15.08 -4.57
CA GLY A 67 11.30 -13.96 -5.41
C GLY A 67 10.17 -13.17 -6.07
N ILE A 68 8.90 -13.49 -5.80
CA ILE A 68 7.74 -12.79 -6.37
C ILE A 68 6.97 -12.03 -5.29
N CYS A 69 6.47 -10.84 -5.63
CA CYS A 69 5.47 -10.15 -4.82
C CYS A 69 4.25 -9.80 -5.67
N TYR A 70 3.05 -10.03 -5.11
CA TYR A 70 1.80 -9.65 -5.76
C TYR A 70 1.33 -8.29 -5.24
N LEU A 71 1.19 -7.36 -6.17
CA LEU A 71 0.76 -5.98 -5.91
C LEU A 71 -0.59 -5.70 -6.59
N PRO A 72 -1.45 -4.87 -5.96
CA PRO A 72 -2.65 -4.38 -6.62
C PRO A 72 -2.31 -3.36 -7.72
N HIS A 73 -3.21 -3.20 -8.68
CA HIS A 73 -2.98 -2.34 -9.87
C HIS A 73 -2.62 -0.92 -9.57
N TRP A 74 -3.37 -0.29 -8.68
CA TRP A 74 -3.15 1.09 -8.32
C TRP A 74 -1.74 1.30 -7.74
N MET A 75 -1.20 0.30 -7.03
CA MET A 75 0.15 0.35 -6.46
C MET A 75 1.22 0.17 -7.53
N MET A 76 1.02 -0.75 -8.49
CA MET A 76 1.90 -0.88 -9.66
C MET A 76 1.91 0.40 -10.49
N GLN A 77 0.73 1.01 -10.73
CA GLN A 77 0.61 2.29 -11.42
C GLN A 77 1.28 3.43 -10.65
N ASN A 78 1.15 3.47 -9.32
CA ASN A 78 1.82 4.47 -8.49
C ASN A 78 3.33 4.37 -8.57
N LEU A 79 3.86 3.15 -8.50
CA LEU A 79 5.30 2.87 -8.61
C LEU A 79 5.81 2.95 -10.06
N LEU A 80 4.92 3.10 -11.06
CA LEU A 80 5.25 2.99 -12.47
C LEU A 80 6.00 1.69 -12.77
N LEU A 81 5.50 0.59 -12.21
CA LEU A 81 5.99 -0.76 -12.44
C LEU A 81 5.17 -1.45 -13.53
N GLU A 82 5.88 -2.13 -14.42
CA GLU A 82 5.29 -3.08 -15.35
C GLU A 82 5.28 -4.48 -14.73
N GLU A 83 4.48 -5.40 -15.29
CA GLU A 83 4.46 -6.78 -14.86
C GLU A 83 5.83 -7.44 -15.08
N GLY A 84 6.38 -8.06 -14.03
CA GLY A 84 7.75 -8.57 -14.06
C GLY A 84 8.81 -7.53 -13.68
N GLY A 85 8.39 -6.31 -13.30
CA GLY A 85 9.30 -5.27 -12.85
C GLY A 85 9.93 -5.60 -11.49
N LEU A 86 11.23 -5.35 -11.33
CA LEU A 86 11.90 -5.53 -10.05
C LEU A 86 11.54 -4.38 -9.09
N VAL A 87 11.13 -4.73 -7.88
CA VAL A 87 10.85 -3.80 -6.79
C VAL A 87 11.68 -4.16 -5.57
N GLN A 88 12.23 -3.14 -4.93
CA GLN A 88 12.97 -3.28 -3.70
C GLN A 88 12.01 -3.25 -2.52
N VAL A 89 12.00 -4.31 -1.71
CA VAL A 89 11.16 -4.48 -0.53
C VAL A 89 12.03 -4.41 0.72
N GLU A 90 11.71 -3.47 1.59
CA GLU A 90 12.41 -3.23 2.86
C GLU A 90 11.41 -3.31 4.01
N SER A 91 11.74 -4.04 5.08
CA SER A 91 10.90 -4.06 6.28
C SER A 91 11.14 -2.77 7.07
N VAL A 92 10.07 -2.03 7.34
CA VAL A 92 10.15 -0.76 8.08
C VAL A 92 9.13 -0.75 9.21
N ASN A 93 9.49 -0.16 10.34
CA ASN A 93 8.55 0.07 11.42
C ASN A 93 8.14 1.54 11.45
N LEU A 94 6.92 1.83 11.02
CA LEU A 94 6.40 3.18 10.94
C LEU A 94 5.56 3.51 12.18
N GLN A 95 5.67 4.76 12.65
CA GLN A 95 4.85 5.27 13.74
C GLN A 95 3.42 5.57 13.28
N VAL A 96 2.54 5.81 14.24
CA VAL A 96 1.15 6.22 14.02
C VAL A 96 1.08 7.74 13.77
N ALA A 97 0.24 8.23 12.86
CA ALA A 97 0.15 9.65 12.54
C ALA A 97 -0.94 10.18 13.40
N THR A 98 -0.79 11.45 13.64
CA THR A 98 -1.83 12.25 14.21
C THR A 98 -2.58 13.02 13.13
N TYR A 99 -2.03 13.10 11.90
CA TYR A 99 -2.53 14.01 10.88
C TYR A 99 -2.12 13.62 9.45
N SER A 100 -3.11 13.59 8.56
CA SER A 100 -2.93 13.42 7.11
C SER A 100 -3.86 14.35 6.34
N LYS A 101 -3.32 15.01 5.31
CA LYS A 101 -4.06 15.84 4.34
C LYS A 101 -4.11 15.13 3.00
N PHE A 102 -5.28 15.16 2.39
CA PHE A 102 -5.52 14.59 1.07
C PHE A 102 -6.02 15.67 0.15
N GLN A 103 -5.54 15.61 -1.09
CA GLN A 103 -6.01 16.42 -2.19
C GLN A 103 -6.81 15.52 -3.13
N PRO A 104 -8.11 15.81 -3.37
CA PRO A 104 -8.89 15.08 -4.35
C PRO A 104 -8.39 15.39 -5.76
N GLN A 105 -8.27 14.36 -6.60
CA GLN A 105 -7.87 14.49 -8.01
C GLN A 105 -9.08 14.65 -8.94
N SER A 106 -10.27 14.22 -8.51
CA SER A 106 -11.51 14.35 -9.29
C SER A 106 -12.50 15.32 -8.62
N PRO A 107 -13.24 16.15 -9.39
CA PRO A 107 -14.35 16.93 -8.88
C PRO A 107 -15.49 16.05 -8.33
N ASP A 108 -15.56 14.76 -8.66
CA ASP A 108 -16.55 13.82 -8.08
C ASP A 108 -16.47 13.74 -6.54
N PHE A 109 -15.33 14.11 -5.97
CA PHE A 109 -15.16 14.16 -4.52
C PHE A 109 -15.99 15.29 -3.86
N LEU A 110 -16.35 16.32 -4.63
CA LEU A 110 -17.20 17.44 -4.19
C LEU A 110 -18.66 17.02 -4.05
N ASP A 111 -19.10 16.00 -4.79
CA ASP A 111 -20.46 15.46 -4.71
C ASP A 111 -20.70 14.59 -3.47
N ILE A 112 -19.64 14.28 -2.70
CA ILE A 112 -19.77 13.53 -1.47
C ILE A 112 -20.32 14.43 -0.37
N THR A 113 -21.48 14.05 0.20
CA THR A 113 -22.10 14.77 1.32
C THR A 113 -21.22 14.82 2.57
N ASN A 114 -20.45 13.75 2.85
CA ASN A 114 -19.55 13.68 4.00
C ASN A 114 -18.17 13.11 3.62
N PRO A 115 -17.30 13.91 2.97
CA PRO A 115 -16.02 13.44 2.43
C PRO A 115 -15.07 12.93 3.52
N LYS A 116 -15.16 13.49 4.73
CA LYS A 116 -14.32 13.08 5.87
C LYS A 116 -14.61 11.64 6.29
N ALA A 117 -15.88 11.27 6.47
CA ALA A 117 -16.25 9.94 6.91
C ALA A 117 -15.93 8.86 5.85
N VAL A 118 -16.12 9.19 4.57
CA VAL A 118 -15.73 8.30 3.47
C VAL A 118 -14.24 8.04 3.48
N LEU A 119 -13.45 9.09 3.67
CA LEU A 119 -12.01 9.00 3.75
C LEU A 119 -11.56 8.19 4.98
N GLU A 120 -12.10 8.45 6.17
CA GLU A 120 -11.80 7.66 7.39
C GLU A 120 -12.14 6.17 7.19
N ASN A 121 -13.28 5.86 6.56
CA ASN A 121 -13.67 4.48 6.27
C ASN A 121 -12.76 3.82 5.22
N ALA A 122 -12.37 4.57 4.18
CA ALA A 122 -11.44 4.06 3.18
C ALA A 122 -10.07 3.78 3.80
N LEU A 123 -9.58 4.71 4.62
CA LEU A 123 -8.28 4.65 5.29
C LEU A 123 -8.15 3.48 6.27
N ARG A 124 -9.24 2.97 6.83
CA ARG A 124 -9.23 1.70 7.58
C ARG A 124 -8.77 0.49 6.77
N ASN A 125 -8.94 0.52 5.45
CA ASN A 125 -8.52 -0.56 4.56
C ASN A 125 -7.07 -0.38 4.04
N PHE A 126 -6.41 0.73 4.41
CA PHE A 126 -5.02 1.00 4.05
C PHE A 126 -4.14 0.88 5.29
N ALA A 127 -3.14 -0.02 5.24
CA ALA A 127 -2.20 -0.18 6.34
C ALA A 127 -1.18 0.97 6.45
N CYS A 128 -0.95 1.68 5.34
CA CYS A 128 0.08 2.71 5.22
C CYS A 128 -0.35 3.81 4.25
N LEU A 129 0.24 5.00 4.44
CA LEU A 129 0.09 6.13 3.54
C LEU A 129 1.45 6.74 3.24
N THR A 130 1.73 6.95 1.96
CA THR A 130 2.90 7.72 1.52
C THR A 130 2.43 9.04 0.94
N THR A 131 3.17 10.11 1.23
CA THR A 131 2.91 11.40 0.60
C THR A 131 3.23 11.29 -0.89
N GLY A 132 2.30 11.74 -1.74
CA GLY A 132 2.43 11.69 -3.21
C GLY A 132 1.84 10.45 -3.89
N ASP A 133 1.44 9.41 -3.14
CA ASP A 133 0.79 8.24 -3.74
C ASP A 133 -0.64 8.56 -4.21
N VAL A 134 -1.10 7.95 -5.30
CA VAL A 134 -2.50 8.06 -5.72
C VAL A 134 -3.27 6.90 -5.10
N ILE A 135 -4.10 7.17 -4.10
CA ILE A 135 -4.96 6.15 -3.51
C ILE A 135 -6.33 6.13 -4.19
N ALA A 136 -6.81 4.93 -4.49
CA ALA A 136 -8.14 4.70 -5.03
C ALA A 136 -9.13 4.42 -3.90
N ILE A 137 -10.13 5.27 -3.78
CA ILE A 137 -11.20 5.20 -2.77
C ILE A 137 -12.48 4.77 -3.50
N ASN A 138 -13.03 3.62 -3.14
CA ASN A 138 -14.31 3.18 -3.69
C ASN A 138 -15.46 3.72 -2.81
N TYR A 139 -16.31 4.57 -3.39
CA TYR A 139 -17.47 5.12 -2.74
C TYR A 139 -18.69 5.08 -3.67
N ASN A 140 -19.78 4.46 -3.21
CA ASN A 140 -21.05 4.37 -3.93
C ASN A 140 -20.89 3.85 -5.37
N GLU A 141 -20.13 2.76 -5.53
CA GLU A 141 -19.80 2.11 -6.82
C GLU A 141 -18.92 2.96 -7.77
N LYS A 142 -18.43 4.12 -7.31
CA LYS A 142 -17.47 4.95 -8.03
C LYS A 142 -16.09 4.88 -7.41
N VAL A 143 -15.08 4.67 -8.24
CA VAL A 143 -13.67 4.78 -7.83
C VAL A 143 -13.23 6.23 -7.95
N GLN A 144 -12.88 6.83 -6.82
CA GLN A 144 -12.36 8.18 -6.74
C GLN A 144 -10.87 8.15 -6.39
N TYR A 145 -10.12 9.09 -6.95
CA TYR A 145 -8.67 9.18 -6.71
C TYR A 145 -8.36 10.36 -5.80
N ALA A 146 -7.59 10.10 -4.76
CA ALA A 146 -7.08 11.12 -3.84
C ALA A 146 -5.58 10.93 -3.66
N THR A 147 -4.86 12.04 -3.49
CA THR A 147 -3.42 12.02 -3.25
C THR A 147 -3.13 12.58 -1.86
N PRO A 148 -2.45 11.84 -0.97
CA PRO A 148 -1.96 12.38 0.29
C PRO A 148 -0.90 13.44 -0.01
N VAL A 149 -1.19 14.69 0.33
CA VAL A 149 -0.27 15.84 0.10
C VAL A 149 0.56 16.16 1.33
N CYS A 150 0.15 15.66 2.49
CA CYS A 150 0.93 15.74 3.71
C CYS A 150 0.50 14.61 4.62
N ALA A 151 1.37 13.62 4.83
CA ALA A 151 1.29 12.75 5.99
C ALA A 151 2.45 13.15 6.90
N SER A 152 2.17 13.89 7.97
CA SER A 152 3.11 13.92 9.10
C SER A 152 3.16 12.50 9.63
N PHE A 153 4.27 11.82 9.37
CA PHE A 153 4.49 10.38 9.54
C PHE A 153 3.51 9.68 10.50
N GLY A 154 2.65 8.86 9.89
CA GLY A 154 2.00 7.70 10.50
C GLY A 154 0.50 7.38 10.21
N TRP A 155 -0.04 6.36 10.90
CA TRP A 155 -1.44 5.88 10.97
C TRP A 155 -2.62 6.86 11.15
N ILE A 156 -3.81 6.40 10.75
CA ILE A 156 -5.12 6.92 11.17
C ILE A 156 -5.66 6.09 12.34
N PRO A 157 -6.10 6.68 13.46
CA PRO A 157 -6.82 5.94 14.50
C PRO A 157 -8.24 5.60 14.04
N SER A 158 -8.65 4.35 14.23
CA SER A 158 -10.03 3.88 14.09
C SER A 158 -11.01 4.74 14.92
N ILE A 159 -11.98 5.39 14.25
CA ILE A 159 -13.25 5.85 14.85
C ILE A 159 -14.33 4.83 14.57
#